data_AF-A0A0G0ZHP0-F1
#
_entry.id   AF-A0A0G0ZHP0-F1
#
_cell.length_a   1.000
_cell.length_b   1.000
_cell.length_c   1.000
_cell.angle_alpha   90.00
_cell.angle_beta   90.00
_cell.angle_gamma   90.00
#
_symmetry.space_group_name_H-M   'P 1'
#
loop_
_entity.id
_entity.type
_entity.pdbx_description
1 polymer ?
#
loop_
_entity_poly.entity_id
_entity_poly.type
_entity_poly.pdbx_seq_one_letter_code
_entity_poly.pdbx_strand_id
1 'polypeptide(L)' 'MLVSIIVPAYKQEKTIKEDIEKICTVMNSTRFDFEMIVVVDGFLDNTYEEASAVASM' A
#
# COMPACT_ATOMS: atom_id res chain seq x y z
N MET A 1 9.11 5.40 -17.30
CA MET A 1 8.17 4.27 -17.43
C MET A 1 7.48 4.17 -16.10
N LEU A 2 6.15 4.20 -16.11
CA LEU A 2 5.35 4.17 -14.89
C LEU A 2 4.97 2.73 -14.57
N VAL A 3 5.18 2.31 -13.32
CA VAL A 3 4.79 1.00 -12.81
C VAL A 3 3.56 1.15 -11.93
N SER A 4 2.44 0.53 -12.31
CA SER A 4 1.22 0.51 -11.51
C SER A 4 1.18 -0.75 -10.64
N ILE A 5 1.16 -0.57 -9.32
CA ILE A 5 1.13 -1.64 -8.33
C ILE A 5 -0.26 -1.68 -7.70
N ILE A 6 -0.97 -2.80 -7.89
CA ILE A 6 -2.32 -2.98 -7.34
C ILE A 6 -2.23 -3.97 -6.18
N VAL A 7 -2.65 -3.53 -4.99
CA VAL A 7 -2.57 -4.33 -3.75
C VAL A 7 -3.99 -4.55 -3.21
N PRO A 8 -4.60 -5.74 -3.44
CA PRO A 8 -5.85 -6.09 -2.79
C PRO A 8 -5.60 -6.38 -1.30
N ALA A 9 -6.26 -5.65 -0.42
CA ALA A 9 -6.14 -5.78 1.03
C ALA A 9 -7.48 -6.23 1.64
N TYR A 10 -7.47 -7.40 2.29
CA TYR A 10 -8.62 -7.93 3.03
C TYR A 10 -8.19 -8.32 4.44
N LYS A 11 -8.76 -7.67 5.45
CA LYS A 11 -8.47 -7.90 6.87
C LYS A 11 -6.98 -7.84 7.24
N GLN A 12 -6.29 -6.79 6.78
CA GLN A 12 -4.84 -6.62 6.86
C GLN A 12 -4.41 -5.51 7.82
N GLU A 13 -5.26 -5.10 8.77
CA GLU A 13 -4.99 -3.98 9.70
C GLU A 13 -3.59 -4.01 10.36
N LYS A 14 -3.04 -5.20 10.63
CA LYS A 14 -1.76 -5.36 11.34
C LYS A 14 -0.53 -5.39 10.43
N THR A 15 -0.70 -5.71 9.15
CA THR A 15 0.42 -5.96 8.21
C THR A 15 0.47 -4.93 7.09
N ILE A 16 -0.66 -4.29 6.76
CA ILE A 16 -0.78 -3.41 5.59
C ILE A 16 0.23 -2.25 5.61
N LYS A 17 0.53 -1.69 6.79
CA LYS A 17 1.54 -0.63 6.92
C LYS A 17 2.93 -1.11 6.53
N GLU A 18 3.37 -2.21 7.11
CA GLU A 18 4.71 -2.77 6.86
C GLU A 18 4.86 -3.22 5.40
N ASP A 19 3.79 -3.77 4.82
CA ASP A 19 3.77 -4.18 3.42
C ASP A 19 3.89 -2.98 2.46
N ILE A 20 3.15 -1.90 2.70
CA ILE A 20 3.25 -0.66 1.92
C ILE A 20 4.65 -0.06 2.03
N GLU A 21 5.20 0.06 3.25
CA GLU A 21 6.54 0.61 3.49
C GLU A 21 7.63 -0.19 2.78
N LYS A 22 7.55 -1.54 2.81
CA LYS A 22 8.48 -2.41 2.10
C LYS A 22 8.41 -2.20 0.59
N ILE A 23 7.20 -2.16 0.03
CA ILE A 23 7.02 -1.96 -1.42
C ILE A 23 7.56 -0.59 -1.81
N CYS A 24 7.23 0.47 -1.08
CA CYS A 24 7.75 1.82 -1.33
C CYS A 24 9.27 1.87 -1.24
N THR A 25 9.87 1.23 -0.23
CA THR A 25 11.33 1.16 -0.06
C THR A 25 12.01 0.50 -1.26
N VAL A 26 11.47 -0.64 -1.71
CA VAL A 26 12.00 -1.34 -2.88
C VAL A 26 11.83 -0.48 -4.14
N MET A 27 10.65 0.08 -4.37
CA MET A 27 10.38 0.85 -5.58
C MET A 27 11.17 2.16 -5.64
N ASN A 28 11.36 2.84 -4.51
CA ASN A 28 12.20 4.04 -4.40
C ASN A 28 13.69 3.75 -4.70
N SER A 29 14.15 2.51 -4.51
CA SER A 29 15.49 2.09 -4.91
C SER A 29 15.62 1.82 -6.41
N THR A 30 14.50 1.75 -7.15
CA THR A 30 14.49 1.58 -8.60
C THR A 30 14.50 2.91 -9.33
N ARG A 31 14.77 2.86 -10.64
CA ARG A 31 14.71 4.03 -11.54
C ARG A 31 13.31 4.33 -12.08
N PHE A 32 12.29 3.60 -11.63
CA PHE A 32 10.95 3.68 -12.21
C PHE A 32 10.05 4.52 -11.31
N ASP A 33 9.35 5.45 -11.92
CA ASP A 33 8.19 6.07 -11.30
C ASP A 33 7.13 4.99 -11.08
N PHE A 34 6.42 5.06 -9.96
CA PHE A 34 5.40 4.08 -9.64
C PHE A 34 4.19 4.72 -9.00
N GLU A 35 3.05 4.06 -9.16
CA GLU A 35 1.83 4.33 -8.42
C GLU A 35 1.42 3.07 -7.67
N MET A 36 0.88 3.24 -6.47
CA MET A 36 0.34 2.14 -5.68
C MET A 36 -1.14 2.39 -5.43
N ILE A 37 -1.96 1.41 -5.80
CA ILE A 37 -3.41 1.43 -5.62
C ILE A 37 -3.78 0.30 -4.67
N VAL A 38 -4.11 0.66 -3.42
CA VAL A 38 -4.58 -0.28 -2.41
C VAL A 38 -6.09 -0.43 -2.52
N VAL A 39 -6.57 -1.63 -2.81
CA VAL A 39 -8.00 -1.94 -2.94
C VAL A 39 -8.44 -2.68 -1.69
N VAL A 40 -9.15 -1.99 -0.79
CA VAL A 40 -9.65 -2.60 0.45
C VAL A 40 -11.00 -3.26 0.19
N ASP A 41 -11.10 -4.57 0.40
CA ASP A 41 -12.34 -5.32 0.23
C ASP A 41 -13.16 -5.33 1.54
N GLY A 42 -13.85 -4.20 1.79
CA GLY A 42 -14.75 -4.02 2.92
C GLY A 42 -14.12 -3.40 4.17
N PHE A 43 -14.95 -2.68 4.94
CA PHE A 43 -14.55 -1.94 6.14
C PHE A 43 -14.89 -2.74 7.41
N LEU A 44 -14.46 -4.00 7.44
CA LEU A 44 -14.69 -4.89 8.59
C LEU A 44 -13.67 -4.68 9.71
N ASP A 45 -12.56 -4.00 9.42
CA ASP A 45 -11.45 -3.71 10.32
C ASP A 45 -10.79 -2.35 9.98
N ASN A 46 -9.71 -2.01 10.69
CA ASN A 46 -8.99 -0.75 10.49
C ASN A 46 -8.00 -0.79 9.31
N THR A 47 -8.09 -1.75 8.39
CA THR A 47 -7.19 -1.85 7.22
C THR A 47 -7.16 -0.54 6.42
N TYR A 48 -8.32 0.09 6.23
CA TYR A 48 -8.41 1.35 5.48
C TYR A 48 -7.72 2.51 6.21
N GLU A 49 -7.95 2.65 7.51
CA GLU A 49 -7.33 3.72 8.31
C GLU A 49 -5.81 3.55 8.36
N GLU A 50 -5.35 2.32 8.56
CA GLU A 50 -3.93 1.99 8.62
C GLU A 50 -3.23 2.22 7.27
N ALA A 51 -3.86 1.85 6.15
CA ALA A 51 -3.34 2.12 4.81
C ALA A 51 -3.34 3.63 4.48
N SER A 52 -4.41 4.35 4.83
CA SER A 52 -4.52 5.80 4.57
C SER A 52 -3.52 6.62 5.38
N ALA A 53 -3.17 6.17 6.58
CA ALA A 53 -2.17 6.82 7.42
C ALA A 53 -0.77 6.84 6.77
N VAL A 54 -0.43 5.78 6.03
CA VAL A 54 0.88 5.63 5.36
C VAL A 54 0.89 6.29 3.98
N ALA A 55 -0.25 6.31 3.28
CA ALA A 55 -0.36 6.96 1.97
C ALA A 55 -0.16 8.49 1.98
N SER A 56 -0.21 9.13 3.16
CA SER A 56 -0.05 10.58 3.32
C SER A 56 1.35 11.03 3.73
N MET A 57 2.33 10.11 3.81
CA MET A 57 3.72 10.41 4.21
C MET A 57 4.63 10.75 3.03
#